data_AF-A0AAU0YJX1-F1
#
_entry.id   AF-A0AAU0YJX1-F1
#
_cell.length_a   1.000
_cell.length_b   1.000
_cell.length_c   1.000
_cell.angle_alpha   90.00
_cell.angle_beta   90.00
_cell.angle_gamma   90.00
#
_symmetry.space_group_name_H-M   'P 1'
#
loop_
_entity.id
_entity.type
_entity.pdbx_description
1 polymer ?
#
loop_
_entity_poly.entity_id
_entity_poly.type
_entity_poly.pdbx_seq_one_letter_code
_entity_poly.pdbx_strand_id
1 'polypeptide(L)'
;MRLIGMPAVAGAVVLALSAPAAMAAGADPAATVSPNTVQPGQTVQLTLRNCENPGEGGLAEGSLVGGGTTARSPIGITELKVGADGTLVGTATIENAERGTTGTIYLACNSDPDKVVETTVTITR
;
A
#
# COMPACT_ATOMS: atom_id res chain seq x y z
N MET A 1 -25.89 24.12 73.64
CA MET A 1 -25.08 24.88 72.66
C MET A 1 -23.80 24.13 72.38
N ARG A 2 -23.68 23.49 71.21
CA ARG A 2 -22.43 22.95 70.66
C ARG A 2 -22.48 23.16 69.15
N LEU A 3 -21.69 24.14 68.69
CA LEU A 3 -21.30 24.36 67.31
C LEU A 3 -20.09 23.47 66.98
N ILE A 4 -19.87 23.31 65.66
CA ILE A 4 -18.60 23.08 64.94
C ILE A 4 -18.58 21.76 64.15
N GLY A 5 -18.46 21.90 62.82
CA GLY A 5 -17.83 20.91 61.94
C GLY A 5 -18.50 20.71 60.58
N MET A 6 -18.20 21.58 59.60
CA MET A 6 -18.48 21.36 58.15
C MET A 6 -17.36 20.47 57.52
N PRO A 7 -17.37 20.15 56.21
CA PRO A 7 -17.46 18.80 55.67
C PRO A 7 -16.10 18.26 55.16
N ALA A 8 -15.79 16.99 55.41
CA ALA A 8 -14.58 16.35 54.87
C ALA A 8 -14.89 15.56 53.58
N VAL A 9 -14.64 16.22 52.45
CA VAL A 9 -14.11 15.72 51.17
C VAL A 9 -14.34 14.24 50.85
N ALA A 10 -15.32 13.97 49.98
CA ALA A 10 -15.43 12.71 49.25
C ALA A 10 -14.26 12.61 48.26
N GLY A 11 -13.23 11.85 48.63
CA GLY A 11 -12.13 11.48 47.73
C GLY A 11 -12.59 10.44 46.72
N ALA A 12 -13.05 10.89 45.55
CA ALA A 12 -13.22 10.01 44.40
C ALA A 12 -11.83 9.71 43.82
N VAL A 13 -11.27 8.56 44.18
CA VAL A 13 -10.14 7.97 43.46
C VAL A 13 -10.66 7.53 42.10
N VAL A 14 -10.46 8.36 41.08
CA VAL A 14 -10.61 7.95 39.68
C VAL A 14 -9.42 7.05 39.38
N LEU A 15 -9.64 5.74 39.44
CA LEU A 15 -8.76 4.77 38.79
C LEU A 15 -8.83 5.06 37.29
N ALA A 16 -7.91 5.89 36.80
CA ALA A 16 -7.67 6.01 35.38
C ALA A 16 -7.16 4.65 34.90
N LEU A 17 -8.06 3.83 34.36
CA LEU A 17 -7.68 2.71 33.53
C LEU A 17 -6.90 3.32 32.36
N SER A 18 -5.58 3.30 32.45
CA SER A 18 -4.68 3.47 31.33
C SER A 18 -4.99 2.35 30.35
N ALA A 19 -5.94 2.62 29.44
CA ALA A 19 -6.15 1.79 28.28
C ALA A 19 -4.79 1.68 27.57
N PRO A 20 -4.36 0.48 27.15
CA PRO A 20 -3.23 0.40 26.25
C PRO A 20 -3.64 1.21 25.03
N ALA A 21 -2.87 2.24 24.72
CA ALA A 21 -2.95 2.89 23.43
C ALA A 21 -2.78 1.76 22.41
N ALA A 22 -3.87 1.36 21.77
CA ALA A 22 -3.81 0.57 20.56
C ALA A 22 -2.97 1.43 19.62
N MET A 23 -1.68 1.10 19.52
CA MET A 23 -0.83 1.62 18.46
C MET A 23 -1.66 1.41 17.20
N ALA A 24 -2.00 2.49 16.51
CA ALA A 24 -2.70 2.38 15.25
C ALA A 24 -1.86 1.42 14.40
N ALA A 25 -2.36 0.22 14.18
CA ALA A 25 -1.75 -0.71 13.25
C ALA A 25 -1.65 0.07 11.94
N GLY A 26 -0.43 0.39 11.51
CA GLY A 26 -0.23 0.99 10.20
C GLY A 26 -0.96 0.11 9.20
N ALA A 27 -1.85 0.70 8.40
CA ALA A 27 -2.58 -0.06 7.40
C ALA A 27 -1.56 -0.75 6.49
N ASP A 28 -1.78 -2.03 6.16
CA ASP A 28 -0.88 -2.73 5.26
C ASP A 28 -0.83 -2.04 3.87
N PRO A 29 0.31 -2.15 3.17
CA PRO A 29 0.44 -1.62 1.82
C PRO A 29 -0.67 -2.12 0.89
N ALA A 30 -1.20 -1.24 0.06
CA ALA A 30 -2.30 -1.56 -0.84
C ALA A 30 -2.03 -1.01 -2.25
N ALA A 31 -2.17 -1.86 -3.26
CA ALA A 31 -1.90 -1.52 -4.64
C ALA A 31 -3.19 -1.46 -5.48
N THR A 32 -3.20 -0.56 -6.47
CA THR A 32 -4.23 -0.52 -7.51
C THR A 32 -3.60 -0.26 -8.87
N VAL A 33 -4.32 -0.67 -9.91
CA VAL A 33 -3.99 -0.42 -11.32
C VAL A 33 -5.20 0.19 -12.02
N SER A 34 -4.97 1.23 -12.84
CA SER A 34 -6.02 1.90 -13.61
C SER A 34 -5.53 2.36 -14.98
N PRO A 35 -6.22 2.04 -16.08
CA PRO A 35 -7.33 1.08 -16.15
C PRO A 35 -6.86 -0.35 -15.84
N ASN A 36 -7.76 -1.19 -15.29
CA ASN A 36 -7.48 -2.59 -14.99
C ASN A 36 -7.85 -3.56 -16.12
N THR A 37 -8.41 -3.05 -17.21
CA THR A 37 -8.77 -3.81 -18.41
C THR A 37 -8.22 -3.08 -19.62
N VAL A 38 -7.29 -3.72 -20.34
CA VAL A 38 -6.42 -3.06 -21.32
C VAL A 38 -6.08 -3.95 -22.51
N GLN A 39 -5.46 -3.37 -23.52
CA GLN A 39 -4.82 -4.06 -24.64
C GLN A 39 -3.30 -3.98 -24.53
N PRO A 40 -2.55 -4.93 -25.15
CA PRO A 40 -1.11 -4.77 -25.30
C PRO A 40 -0.77 -3.44 -26.00
N GLY A 41 0.26 -2.75 -25.51
CA GLY A 41 0.68 -1.41 -25.91
C GLY A 41 -0.02 -0.28 -25.15
N GLN A 42 -1.05 -0.56 -24.34
CA GLN A 42 -1.68 0.47 -23.51
C GLN A 42 -0.89 0.74 -22.23
N THR A 43 -1.03 1.97 -21.76
CA THR A 43 -0.42 2.44 -20.53
C THR A 43 -1.41 2.35 -19.37
N VAL A 44 -0.93 1.90 -18.22
CA VAL A 44 -1.66 1.87 -16.95
C VAL A 44 -0.96 2.72 -15.90
N GLN A 45 -1.75 3.32 -15.02
CA GLN A 45 -1.28 3.95 -13.80
C GLN A 45 -1.27 2.92 -12.67
N LEU A 46 -0.15 2.85 -11.98
CA LEU A 46 0.08 2.03 -10.80
C LEU A 46 0.05 2.94 -9.59
N THR A 47 -0.69 2.55 -8.55
CA THR A 47 -0.75 3.28 -7.28
C THR A 47 -0.43 2.32 -6.15
N LEU A 48 0.46 2.70 -5.25
CA LEU A 48 0.77 1.97 -4.02
C LEU A 48 0.60 2.91 -2.82
N ARG A 49 -0.16 2.45 -1.83
CA ARG A 49 -0.57 3.25 -0.66
C ARG A 49 -0.07 2.60 0.63
N ASN A 50 -0.11 3.39 1.71
CA ASN A 50 0.24 2.97 3.06
C ASN A 50 1.69 2.45 3.20
N CYS A 51 2.62 2.97 2.40
CA CYS A 51 4.04 2.76 2.67
C CYS A 51 4.44 3.49 3.96
N GLU A 52 5.25 2.84 4.79
CA GLU A 52 5.76 3.44 6.04
C GLU A 52 6.54 4.73 5.76
N ASN A 53 7.42 4.70 4.76
CA ASN A 53 8.12 5.88 4.25
C ASN A 53 7.98 6.00 2.72
N PRO A 54 7.00 6.78 2.21
CA PRO A 54 6.83 6.97 0.77
C PRO A 54 7.90 7.87 0.14
N GLY A 55 8.70 8.60 0.94
CA GLY A 55 9.79 9.41 0.42
C GLY A 55 10.91 8.58 -0.25
N GLU A 56 11.01 7.30 0.07
CA GLU A 56 11.97 6.35 -0.51
C GLU A 56 11.50 5.77 -1.86
N GLY A 57 10.28 6.06 -2.27
CA GLY A 57 9.68 5.52 -3.48
C GLY A 57 9.32 4.04 -3.37
N GLY A 58 9.11 3.42 -4.51
CA GLY A 58 8.78 2.01 -4.61
C GLY A 58 9.05 1.46 -5.99
N LEU A 59 8.85 0.16 -6.14
CA LEU A 59 9.04 -0.55 -7.39
C LEU A 59 7.80 -1.35 -7.74
N ALA A 60 7.52 -1.43 -9.03
CA ALA A 60 6.50 -2.30 -9.58
C ALA A 60 7.08 -3.13 -10.73
N GLU A 61 6.68 -4.40 -10.82
CA GLU A 61 7.19 -5.29 -11.84
C GLU A 61 6.20 -6.43 -12.18
N GLY A 62 6.31 -6.94 -13.41
CA GLY A 62 5.64 -8.18 -13.81
C GLY A 62 6.42 -9.43 -13.40
N SER A 63 5.76 -10.58 -13.53
CA SER A 63 6.38 -11.91 -13.39
C SER A 63 7.50 -12.11 -14.40
N LEU A 64 8.57 -12.79 -13.99
CA LEU A 64 9.60 -13.24 -14.92
C LEU A 64 9.01 -14.20 -15.95
N VAL A 65 9.28 -13.95 -17.22
CA VAL A 65 8.83 -14.75 -18.35
C VAL A 65 10.01 -15.18 -19.22
N GLY A 66 10.15 -16.49 -19.42
CA GLY A 66 11.25 -17.09 -20.18
C GLY A 66 12.30 -17.72 -19.27
N GLY A 67 12.63 -18.98 -19.55
CA GLY A 67 13.64 -19.72 -18.79
C GLY A 67 15.03 -19.12 -19.02
N GLY A 68 15.52 -18.35 -18.04
CA GLY A 68 16.87 -17.76 -18.07
C GLY A 68 16.96 -16.35 -18.67
N THR A 69 15.84 -15.66 -18.88
CA THR A 69 15.84 -14.24 -19.28
C THR A 69 15.50 -13.34 -18.09
N THR A 70 15.68 -12.03 -18.26
CA THR A 70 15.20 -10.99 -17.33
C THR A 70 13.90 -10.35 -17.79
N ALA A 71 13.23 -10.96 -18.79
CA ALA A 71 12.01 -10.41 -19.35
C ALA A 71 10.86 -10.57 -18.34
N ARG A 72 9.97 -9.57 -18.31
CA ARG A 72 8.85 -9.51 -17.36
C ARG A 72 7.54 -9.23 -18.07
N SER A 73 6.46 -9.79 -17.53
CA SER A 73 5.10 -9.68 -18.05
C SER A 73 4.11 -9.50 -16.90
N PRO A 74 3.08 -8.63 -17.03
CA PRO A 74 2.70 -7.88 -18.23
C PRO A 74 3.52 -6.59 -18.45
N ILE A 75 4.27 -6.15 -17.43
CA ILE A 75 5.09 -4.94 -17.44
C ILE A 75 6.56 -5.23 -17.14
N GLY A 76 7.44 -4.32 -17.56
CA GLY A 76 8.82 -4.25 -17.06
C GLY A 76 8.93 -3.68 -15.65
N ILE A 77 10.17 -3.45 -15.19
CA ILE A 77 10.43 -2.76 -13.91
C ILE A 77 10.03 -1.30 -14.06
N THR A 78 9.24 -0.80 -13.12
CA THR A 78 8.71 0.57 -13.09
C THR A 78 8.96 1.17 -11.71
N GLU A 79 9.60 2.34 -11.67
CA GLU A 79 9.74 3.11 -10.43
C GLU A 79 8.42 3.81 -10.07
N LEU A 80 8.07 3.79 -8.79
CA LEU A 80 6.95 4.51 -8.22
C LEU A 80 7.47 5.71 -7.43
N LYS A 81 6.90 6.88 -7.67
CA LYS A 81 7.31 8.14 -7.04
C LYS A 81 6.20 8.69 -6.16
N VAL A 82 6.59 9.39 -5.10
CA VAL A 82 5.62 10.01 -4.19
C VAL A 82 4.74 11.04 -4.92
N GLY A 83 3.44 10.89 -4.75
CA GLY A 83 2.39 11.79 -5.21
C GLY A 83 1.95 12.74 -4.09
N ALA A 84 0.90 13.52 -4.37
CA ALA A 84 0.48 14.64 -3.52
C ALA A 84 -0.06 14.23 -2.13
N ASP A 85 -0.52 12.99 -1.97
CA ASP A 85 -1.14 12.44 -0.75
C ASP A 85 -0.25 11.40 -0.04
N GLY A 86 1.04 11.35 -0.38
CA GLY A 86 1.95 10.34 0.15
C GLY A 86 1.77 8.96 -0.46
N THR A 87 0.91 8.81 -1.48
CA THR A 87 0.84 7.57 -2.27
C THR A 87 1.97 7.53 -3.29
N LEU A 88 2.45 6.34 -3.60
CA LEU A 88 3.42 6.14 -4.67
C LEU A 88 2.68 5.90 -5.99
N VAL A 89 3.08 6.59 -7.04
CA VAL A 89 2.47 6.51 -8.36
C VAL A 89 3.53 6.24 -9.41
N GLY A 90 3.22 5.34 -10.34
CA GLY A 90 4.04 5.07 -11.51
C GLY A 90 3.17 4.77 -12.72
N THR A 91 3.81 4.71 -13.88
CA THR A 91 3.15 4.50 -15.16
C THR A 91 3.88 3.41 -15.91
N ALA A 92 3.16 2.39 -16.37
CA ALA A 92 3.74 1.24 -17.06
C ALA A 92 2.98 0.91 -18.34
N THR A 93 3.71 0.46 -19.37
CA THR A 93 3.12 -0.04 -20.62
C THR A 93 2.98 -1.55 -20.57
N ILE A 94 1.86 -2.07 -21.06
CA ILE A 94 1.60 -3.51 -21.17
C ILE A 94 2.26 -4.05 -22.43
N GLU A 95 3.46 -4.62 -22.35
CA GLU A 95 4.27 -4.92 -23.56
C GLU A 95 4.42 -6.42 -23.85
N ASN A 96 4.50 -7.27 -22.81
CA ASN A 96 4.82 -8.70 -22.95
C ASN A 96 3.65 -9.61 -22.53
N ALA A 97 2.41 -9.15 -22.69
CA ALA A 97 1.23 -9.84 -22.18
C ALA A 97 0.51 -10.69 -23.24
N GLU A 98 0.12 -11.90 -22.88
CA GLU A 98 -0.74 -12.74 -23.71
C GLU A 98 -2.18 -12.20 -23.71
N ARG A 99 -2.76 -12.09 -24.90
CA ARG A 99 -4.12 -11.56 -25.07
C ARG A 99 -5.17 -12.52 -24.53
N GLY A 100 -6.19 -11.97 -23.88
CA GLY A 100 -7.26 -12.74 -23.25
C GLY A 100 -6.86 -13.39 -21.92
N THR A 101 -5.77 -12.93 -21.29
CA THR A 101 -5.29 -13.42 -19.99
C THR A 101 -5.37 -12.33 -18.92
N THR A 102 -5.13 -12.73 -17.67
CA THR A 102 -4.92 -11.79 -16.56
C THR A 102 -3.45 -11.82 -16.17
N GLY A 103 -2.82 -10.65 -16.15
CA GLY A 103 -1.44 -10.48 -15.69
C GLY A 103 -1.39 -9.99 -14.25
N THR A 104 -0.44 -10.50 -13.47
CA THR A 104 -0.15 -10.03 -12.12
C THR A 104 0.99 -9.01 -12.16
N ILE A 105 0.83 -7.92 -11.40
CA ILE A 105 1.83 -6.89 -11.17
C ILE A 105 2.13 -6.88 -9.68
N TYR A 106 3.41 -6.97 -9.34
CA TYR A 106 3.93 -6.94 -7.97
C TYR A 106 4.41 -5.53 -7.68
N LEU A 107 4.04 -4.97 -6.53
CA LEU A 107 4.46 -3.65 -6.09
C LEU A 107 5.02 -3.75 -4.68
N ALA A 108 6.10 -3.04 -4.39
CA ALA A 108 6.68 -2.97 -3.05
C ALA A 108 7.13 -1.54 -2.74
N CYS A 109 7.00 -1.16 -1.46
CA CYS A 109 7.58 0.08 -0.94
C CYS A 109 9.09 -0.15 -0.77
N ASN A 110 9.94 0.81 -1.16
CA ASN A 110 11.39 0.64 -0.95
C ASN A 110 11.77 0.60 0.53
N SER A 111 10.95 1.23 1.39
CA SER A 111 11.11 1.22 2.85
C SER A 111 10.83 -0.14 3.49
N ASP A 112 10.10 -1.02 2.80
CA ASP A 112 9.82 -2.39 3.26
C ASP A 112 9.67 -3.32 2.03
N PRO A 113 10.81 -3.74 1.43
CA PRO A 113 10.81 -4.52 0.19
C PRO A 113 10.28 -5.95 0.38
N ASP A 114 10.21 -6.44 1.62
CA ASP A 114 9.67 -7.76 1.95
C ASP A 114 8.14 -7.79 1.89
N LYS A 115 7.47 -6.62 1.98
CA LYS A 115 6.02 -6.47 1.83
C LYS A 115 5.62 -6.20 0.38
N VAL A 116 5.56 -7.29 -0.39
CA VAL A 116 5.06 -7.27 -1.77
C VAL A 116 3.54 -7.33 -1.81
N VAL A 117 2.93 -6.43 -2.58
CA VAL A 117 1.49 -6.39 -2.85
C VAL A 117 1.22 -6.72 -4.30
N GLU A 118 0.21 -7.55 -4.54
CA GLU A 118 -0.20 -7.94 -5.88
C GLU A 118 -1.40 -7.14 -6.36
N THR A 119 -1.40 -6.75 -7.62
CA THR A 119 -2.58 -6.27 -8.34
C THR A 119 -2.68 -6.96 -9.69
N THR A 120 -3.89 -7.10 -10.22
CA THR A 120 -4.12 -7.78 -11.50
C THR A 120 -4.60 -6.82 -12.56
N VAL A 121 -4.20 -7.09 -13.80
CA VAL A 121 -4.71 -6.40 -14.99
C VAL A 121 -5.24 -7.42 -15.99
N THR A 122 -6.42 -7.19 -16.54
CA THR A 122 -7.04 -8.02 -17.58
C THR A 122 -6.61 -7.53 -18.95
N ILE A 123 -5.99 -8.42 -19.73
CA ILE A 123 -5.57 -8.16 -21.10
C ILE A 123 -6.63 -8.71 -22.05
N THR A 124 -7.24 -7.81 -22.81
CA THR A 124 -8.30 -8.15 -23.76
C THR A 124 -7.75 -8.81 -25.03
N ARG A 125 -8.63 -9.50 -25.77
CA ARG A 125 -8.29 -10.14 -27.04
C ARG A 125 -8.11 -9.14 -28.17
#